data_AF-A0A7R9UNP9-F1
#
_entry.id   AF-A0A7R9UNP9-F1
#
_cell.length_a   1.000
_cell.length_b   1.000
_cell.length_c   1.000
_cell.angle_alpha   90.00
_cell.angle_beta   90.00
_cell.angle_gamma   90.00
#
_symmetry.space_group_name_H-M   'P 1'
#
loop_
_entity.id
_entity.type
_entity.pdbx_description
1 polymer ?
#
loop_
_entity_poly.entity_id
_entity_poly.type
_entity_poly.pdbx_seq_one_letter_code
_entity_poly.pdbx_strand_id
1 'polypeptide(L)'
;EIEVDGIFEMMLLLKKKKYAALTVTAEDATTGRASAWARETKGLDLVRRDWCTLSRKVGSAVLDLLLSTRAREEIVEALHEYLRSVAADVRANKLPIQDYVVSKSLSKPPSEYPDGKSQPHVQVALQLLARGEAVAPGSVIEYVVCESRA
;
A
#
# COMPACT_ATOMS: atom_id res chain seq x y z
N GLU A 1 -23.62 -24.79 10.07
CA GLU A 1 -24.66 -23.93 9.49
C GLU A 1 -23.98 -22.87 8.64
N ILE A 2 -24.59 -22.42 7.54
CA ILE A 2 -24.02 -21.36 6.68
C ILE A 2 -24.77 -20.08 7.02
N GLU A 3 -24.03 -19.04 7.41
CA GLU A 3 -24.57 -17.73 7.72
C GLU A 3 -24.11 -16.70 6.67
N VAL A 4 -24.82 -15.58 6.60
CA VAL A 4 -24.47 -14.46 5.72
C VAL A 4 -23.48 -13.55 6.46
N ASP A 5 -22.22 -13.58 6.06
CA ASP A 5 -21.16 -12.74 6.65
C ASP A 5 -21.28 -11.25 6.23
N GLY A 6 -21.85 -10.97 5.06
CA GLY A 6 -22.03 -9.59 4.57
C GLY A 6 -22.41 -9.51 3.10
N ILE A 7 -22.81 -8.30 2.67
CA ILE A 7 -23.19 -7.98 1.29
C ILE A 7 -22.21 -6.94 0.74
N PHE A 8 -21.67 -7.21 -0.45
CA PHE A 8 -20.82 -6.27 -1.18
C PHE A 8 -21.62 -5.66 -2.34
N GLU A 9 -21.72 -4.34 -2.37
CA GLU A 9 -22.31 -3.60 -3.50
C GLU A 9 -21.41 -3.71 -4.74
N MET A 10 -20.11 -3.58 -4.52
CA MET A 10 -19.08 -3.69 -5.56
C MET A 10 -17.91 -4.51 -5.04
N MET A 11 -17.31 -5.31 -5.91
CA MET A 11 -16.15 -6.13 -5.58
C MET A 11 -15.16 -6.18 -6.75
N LEU A 12 -13.92 -5.78 -6.45
CA LEU A 12 -12.76 -5.95 -7.32
C LEU A 12 -11.98 -7.17 -6.86
N LEU A 13 -12.20 -8.31 -7.53
CA LEU A 13 -11.49 -9.55 -7.29
C LEU A 13 -10.25 -9.64 -8.19
N LEU A 14 -9.06 -9.65 -7.59
CA LEU A 14 -7.80 -9.68 -8.34
C LEU A 14 -7.23 -11.10 -8.44
N LYS A 15 -7.06 -11.76 -7.29
CA LYS A 15 -6.50 -13.11 -7.15
C LYS A 15 -7.07 -13.80 -5.93
N LYS A 16 -6.76 -15.10 -5.76
CA LYS A 16 -7.06 -15.85 -4.53
C LYS A 16 -6.59 -15.06 -3.31
N LYS A 17 -7.51 -14.81 -2.35
CA LYS A 17 -7.29 -14.02 -1.13
C LYS A 17 -6.87 -12.55 -1.35
N LYS A 18 -7.07 -12.00 -2.56
CA LYS A 18 -6.77 -10.60 -2.89
C LYS A 18 -7.98 -9.90 -3.52
N TYR A 19 -8.66 -9.06 -2.74
CA TYR A 19 -9.81 -8.29 -3.21
C TYR A 19 -9.95 -6.93 -2.52
N ALA A 20 -10.67 -6.02 -3.18
CA ALA A 20 -11.27 -4.84 -2.57
C ALA A 20 -12.78 -4.93 -2.75
N ALA A 21 -13.57 -4.49 -1.79
CA ALA A 21 -15.01 -4.47 -1.89
C ALA A 21 -15.60 -3.23 -1.19
N LEU A 22 -16.80 -2.86 -1.62
CA LEU A 22 -17.63 -1.86 -0.97
C LEU A 22 -18.73 -2.59 -0.20
N THR A 23 -18.53 -2.77 1.10
CA THR A 23 -19.44 -3.51 2.00
C THR A 23 -20.60 -2.62 2.40
N VAL A 24 -21.82 -3.15 2.30
CA VAL A 24 -23.02 -2.49 2.82
C VAL A 24 -22.98 -2.57 4.34
N THR A 25 -22.95 -1.43 5.02
CA THR A 25 -22.90 -1.36 6.49
C THR A 25 -24.21 -0.93 7.12
N ALA A 26 -25.10 -0.32 6.34
CA ALA A 26 -26.44 0.00 6.76
C ALA A 26 -27.38 -0.06 5.56
N GLU A 27 -28.63 -0.42 5.86
CA GLU A 27 -29.73 -0.41 4.93
C GLU A 27 -30.81 0.56 5.44
N ASP A 28 -31.47 1.24 4.52
CA ASP A 28 -32.64 2.04 4.84
C ASP A 28 -33.79 1.12 5.23
N ALA A 29 -34.30 1.27 6.46
CA ALA A 29 -35.32 0.39 7.03
C ALA A 29 -36.66 0.41 6.27
N THR A 30 -36.91 1.43 5.45
CA THR A 30 -38.18 1.60 4.72
C THR A 30 -38.08 1.03 3.31
N THR A 31 -36.92 1.20 2.66
CA THR A 31 -36.72 0.80 1.26
C THR A 31 -35.93 -0.49 1.10
N GLY A 32 -35.27 -0.97 2.16
CA GLY A 32 -34.37 -2.13 2.12
C GLY A 32 -33.13 -1.93 1.24
N ARG A 33 -32.81 -0.68 0.89
CA ARG A 33 -31.65 -0.34 0.04
C ARG A 33 -30.45 0.03 0.88
N ALA A 34 -29.26 -0.26 0.38
CA ALA A 34 -28.01 0.19 0.99
C ALA A 34 -28.01 1.72 1.19
N SER A 35 -27.70 2.17 2.41
CA SER A 35 -27.67 3.58 2.81
C SER A 35 -26.31 4.02 3.32
N ALA A 36 -25.45 3.06 3.71
CA ALA A 36 -24.07 3.32 4.07
C ALA A 36 -23.16 2.20 3.57
N TRP A 37 -21.93 2.59 3.22
CA TRP A 37 -20.92 1.67 2.72
C TRP A 37 -19.58 1.87 3.41
N ALA A 38 -18.82 0.79 3.56
CA ALA A 38 -17.43 0.81 4.00
C ALA A 38 -16.54 0.08 3.02
N ARG A 39 -15.37 0.65 2.73
CA ARG A 39 -14.36 -0.01 1.90
C ARG A 39 -13.68 -1.12 2.71
N GLU A 40 -13.75 -2.34 2.20
CA GLU A 40 -13.01 -3.49 2.70
C GLU A 40 -11.88 -3.86 1.73
N THR A 41 -10.70 -4.18 2.26
CA THR A 41 -9.59 -4.72 1.46
C THR A 41 -8.98 -5.93 2.13
N LYS A 42 -8.71 -7.01 1.36
CA LYS A 42 -7.98 -8.18 1.83
C LYS A 42 -6.82 -8.50 0.90
N GLY A 43 -5.64 -8.74 1.50
CA GLY A 43 -4.46 -9.25 0.79
C GLY A 43 -3.86 -8.33 -0.28
N LEU A 44 -4.36 -7.10 -0.41
CA LEU A 44 -3.82 -6.11 -1.33
C LEU A 44 -2.48 -5.61 -0.84
N ASP A 45 -1.59 -5.30 -1.77
CA ASP A 45 -0.22 -4.89 -1.42
C ASP A 45 -0.19 -3.51 -0.72
N LEU A 46 -1.27 -2.75 -0.84
CA LEU A 46 -1.57 -1.50 -0.15
C LEU A 46 -1.49 -1.55 1.38
N VAL A 47 -1.81 -2.70 1.97
CA VAL A 47 -1.75 -2.87 3.44
C VAL A 47 -0.40 -3.39 3.90
N ARG A 48 0.53 -3.68 2.98
CA ARG A 48 1.84 -4.20 3.34
C ARG A 48 2.81 -3.07 3.68
N ARG A 49 3.66 -3.33 4.67
CA ARG A 49 4.65 -2.39 5.19
C ARG A 49 5.90 -2.25 4.30
N ASP A 50 6.11 -3.21 3.39
CA ASP A 50 7.26 -3.28 2.48
C ASP A 50 7.10 -2.45 1.19
N TRP A 51 6.05 -1.63 1.11
CA TRP A 51 5.87 -0.59 0.09
C TRP A 51 6.13 0.79 0.66
N CYS A 52 6.48 1.77 -0.18
CA CYS A 52 6.63 3.13 0.31
C CYS A 52 5.27 3.77 0.63
N THR A 53 5.30 4.80 1.48
CA THR A 53 4.11 5.55 1.88
C THR A 53 3.36 6.13 0.67
N LEU A 54 4.07 6.62 -0.35
CA LEU A 54 3.49 7.13 -1.58
C LEU A 54 2.68 6.06 -2.31
N SER A 55 3.24 4.87 -2.52
CA SER A 55 2.54 3.77 -3.21
C SER A 55 1.26 3.38 -2.49
N ARG A 56 1.25 3.37 -1.15
CA ARG A 56 0.03 3.11 -0.37
C ARG A 56 -1.03 4.19 -0.56
N LYS A 57 -0.64 5.48 -0.47
CA LYS A 57 -1.54 6.62 -0.67
C LYS A 57 -2.16 6.60 -2.07
N VAL A 58 -1.31 6.48 -3.09
CA VAL A 58 -1.72 6.45 -4.50
C VAL A 58 -2.65 5.29 -4.78
N GLY A 59 -2.30 4.08 -4.35
CA GLY A 59 -3.16 2.93 -4.59
C GLY A 59 -4.48 3.00 -3.81
N SER A 60 -4.51 3.62 -2.62
CA SER A 60 -5.76 3.83 -1.88
C SER A 60 -6.68 4.75 -2.66
N ALA A 61 -6.16 5.89 -3.16
CA ALA A 61 -6.92 6.81 -3.99
C ALA A 61 -7.42 6.15 -5.28
N VAL A 62 -6.60 5.29 -5.91
CA VAL A 62 -7.01 4.50 -7.08
C VAL A 62 -8.15 3.54 -6.73
N LEU A 63 -8.10 2.85 -5.59
CA LEU A 63 -9.20 1.99 -5.15
C LEU A 63 -10.47 2.79 -4.86
N ASP A 64 -10.36 3.95 -4.22
CA ASP A 64 -11.50 4.80 -3.90
C ASP A 64 -12.18 5.30 -5.19
N LEU A 65 -11.42 5.59 -6.25
CA LEU A 65 -11.96 5.90 -7.57
C LEU A 65 -12.65 4.69 -8.22
N LEU A 66 -12.02 3.51 -8.17
CA LEU A 66 -12.57 2.27 -8.76
C LEU A 66 -13.84 1.78 -8.07
N LEU A 67 -13.96 2.01 -6.75
CA LEU A 67 -15.13 1.64 -5.94
C LEU A 67 -16.11 2.81 -5.77
N SER A 68 -15.97 3.87 -6.57
CA SER A 68 -16.92 4.98 -6.58
C SER A 68 -18.15 4.65 -7.42
N THR A 69 -19.24 5.38 -7.20
CA THR A 69 -20.50 5.25 -7.95
C THR A 69 -20.52 6.05 -9.26
N ARG A 70 -19.35 6.51 -9.74
CA ARG A 70 -19.22 7.31 -10.96
C ARG A 70 -19.35 6.46 -12.22
N ALA A 71 -19.60 7.12 -13.35
CA ALA A 71 -19.57 6.45 -14.64
C ALA A 71 -18.15 5.93 -14.95
N ARG A 72 -18.07 4.80 -15.67
CA ARG A 72 -16.80 4.13 -15.97
C ARG A 72 -15.82 5.06 -16.69
N GLU A 73 -16.31 5.82 -17.65
CA GLU A 73 -15.53 6.74 -18.48
C GLU A 73 -14.90 7.84 -17.61
N GLU A 74 -15.68 8.40 -16.68
CA GLU A 74 -15.20 9.39 -15.71
C GLU A 74 -14.14 8.81 -14.76
N ILE A 75 -14.33 7.56 -14.31
CA ILE A 75 -13.35 6.87 -13.46
C ILE A 75 -12.02 6.72 -14.19
N VAL A 76 -12.05 6.28 -15.45
CA VAL A 76 -10.85 6.08 -16.26
C VAL A 76 -10.12 7.39 -16.49
N GLU A 77 -10.83 8.46 -16.83
CA GLU A 77 -10.24 9.79 -17.03
C GLU A 77 -9.59 10.32 -15.74
N ALA A 78 -10.31 10.27 -14.62
CA ALA A 78 -9.82 10.71 -13.32
C ALA A 78 -8.58 9.91 -12.86
N LEU A 79 -8.55 8.59 -13.10
CA LEU A 79 -7.40 7.75 -12.80
C LEU A 79 -6.17 8.17 -13.62
N HIS A 80 -6.34 8.42 -14.92
CA HIS A 80 -5.24 8.86 -15.78
C HIS A 80 -4.70 10.22 -15.36
N GLU A 81 -5.58 11.18 -15.06
CA GLU A 81 -5.17 12.50 -14.59
C GLU A 81 -4.40 12.41 -13.26
N TYR A 82 -4.95 11.67 -12.30
CA TYR A 82 -4.33 11.48 -11.00
C TYR A 82 -2.94 10.82 -11.08
N LEU A 83 -2.79 9.76 -11.88
CA LEU A 83 -1.50 9.09 -12.03
C LEU A 83 -0.47 9.97 -12.75
N ARG A 84 -0.90 10.80 -13.72
CA ARG A 84 -0.02 11.77 -14.39
C ARG A 84 0.46 12.85 -13.44
N SER A 85 -0.42 13.39 -12.58
CA SER A 85 -0.05 14.42 -11.61
C SER A 85 0.93 13.90 -10.57
N VAL A 86 0.67 12.70 -10.01
CA VAL A 86 1.59 12.01 -9.09
C VAL A 86 2.96 11.84 -9.74
N ALA A 87 3.01 11.37 -11.00
CA ALA A 87 4.26 11.18 -11.71
C ALA A 87 5.01 12.50 -11.96
N ALA A 88 4.30 13.59 -12.24
CA ALA A 88 4.87 14.92 -12.40
C ALA A 88 5.46 15.43 -11.07
N ASP A 89 4.75 15.27 -9.96
CA ASP A 89 5.22 15.72 -8.64
C ASP A 89 6.43 14.93 -8.14
N VAL A 90 6.48 13.62 -8.43
CA VAL A 90 7.67 12.78 -8.17
C VAL A 90 8.87 13.29 -8.98
N ARG A 91 8.73 13.49 -10.30
CA ARG A 91 9.84 13.97 -11.16
C ARG A 91 10.28 15.39 -10.81
N ALA A 92 9.36 16.23 -10.38
CA ALA A 92 9.65 17.59 -9.95
C ALA A 92 10.18 17.68 -8.51
N ASN A 93 10.39 16.54 -7.83
CA ASN A 93 10.85 16.45 -6.44
C ASN A 93 10.01 17.32 -5.47
N LYS A 94 8.69 17.34 -5.66
CA LYS A 94 7.75 18.11 -4.82
C LYS A 94 7.27 17.34 -3.59
N LEU A 95 7.48 16.04 -3.56
CA LEU A 95 7.01 15.17 -2.48
C LEU A 95 8.07 15.04 -1.39
N PRO A 96 7.67 14.95 -0.11
CA PRO A 96 8.59 14.82 1.00
C PRO A 96 9.30 13.46 0.99
N ILE A 97 10.54 13.39 1.47
CA ILE A 97 11.33 12.14 1.48
C ILE A 97 10.64 11.00 2.24
N GLN A 98 9.85 11.34 3.27
CA GLN A 98 9.06 10.41 4.08
C GLN A 98 8.06 9.60 3.24
N ASP A 99 7.62 10.15 2.10
CA ASP A 99 6.71 9.45 1.19
C ASP A 99 7.41 8.31 0.44
N TYR A 100 8.73 8.32 0.35
CA TYR A 100 9.54 7.29 -0.32
C TYR A 100 10.08 6.22 0.62
N VAL A 101 9.89 6.37 1.94
CA VAL A 101 10.43 5.44 2.94
C VAL A 101 9.76 4.07 2.84
N VAL A 102 10.58 3.03 2.80
CA VAL A 102 10.19 1.62 2.89
C VAL A 102 10.70 1.06 4.22
N SER A 103 9.84 0.33 4.94
CA SER A 103 10.18 -0.25 6.25
C SER A 103 10.15 -1.77 6.19
N LYS A 104 11.21 -2.44 6.65
CA LYS A 104 11.27 -3.91 6.69
C LYS A 104 11.99 -4.41 7.93
N SER A 105 11.40 -5.39 8.61
CA SER A 105 11.98 -6.01 9.79
C SER A 105 13.06 -7.03 9.44
N LEU A 106 14.09 -7.11 10.29
CA LEU A 106 15.07 -8.19 10.27
C LEU A 106 14.51 -9.41 10.99
N SER A 107 14.64 -10.60 10.40
CA SER A 107 14.27 -11.87 11.01
C SER A 107 15.45 -12.57 11.71
N LYS A 108 16.68 -12.14 11.39
CA LYS A 108 17.93 -12.67 11.92
C LYS A 108 19.01 -11.58 11.92
N PRO A 109 20.19 -11.81 12.50
CA PRO A 109 21.27 -10.81 12.49
C PRO A 109 21.66 -10.43 11.05
N PRO A 110 21.96 -9.15 10.75
CA PRO A 110 22.29 -8.72 9.38
C PRO A 110 23.42 -9.52 8.72
N SER A 111 24.41 -9.97 9.49
CA SER A 111 25.55 -10.79 9.03
C SER A 111 25.18 -12.21 8.60
N GLU A 112 24.02 -12.73 9.02
CA GLU A 112 23.58 -14.11 8.77
C GLU A 112 22.63 -14.24 7.58
N TYR A 113 22.43 -13.15 6.82
CA TYR A 113 21.67 -13.19 5.58
C TYR A 113 22.53 -13.71 4.43
N PRO A 114 22.20 -14.88 3.83
CA PRO A 114 22.98 -15.44 2.71
C PRO A 114 23.00 -14.48 1.50
N ASP A 115 21.89 -13.80 1.27
CA ASP A 115 21.73 -12.80 0.19
C ASP A 115 21.74 -11.37 0.74
N GLY A 116 22.57 -11.07 1.75
CA GLY A 116 22.59 -9.75 2.39
C GLY A 116 22.89 -8.60 1.41
N LYS A 117 23.64 -8.86 0.33
CA LYS A 117 24.00 -7.87 -0.70
C LYS A 117 22.82 -7.44 -1.58
N SER A 118 21.86 -8.34 -1.83
CA SER A 118 20.69 -8.04 -2.67
C SER A 118 19.50 -7.51 -1.87
N GLN A 119 19.65 -7.40 -0.54
CA GLN A 119 18.59 -7.02 0.38
C GLN A 119 18.82 -5.61 0.94
N PRO A 120 18.08 -4.58 0.48
CA PRO A 120 18.34 -3.19 0.86
C PRO A 120 18.30 -2.94 2.37
N HIS A 121 17.27 -3.43 3.06
CA HIS A 121 17.16 -3.36 4.52
C HIS A 121 18.34 -4.02 5.27
N VAL A 122 18.98 -5.04 4.71
CA VAL A 122 20.16 -5.67 5.31
C VAL A 122 21.40 -4.80 5.08
N GLN A 123 21.57 -4.24 3.88
CA GLN A 123 22.65 -3.30 3.59
C GLN A 123 22.60 -2.06 4.49
N VAL A 124 21.41 -1.48 4.66
CA VAL A 124 21.22 -0.35 5.56
C VAL A 124 21.50 -0.75 7.00
N ALA A 125 21.02 -1.91 7.46
CA ALA A 125 21.31 -2.43 8.80
C ALA A 125 22.82 -2.60 9.07
N LEU A 126 23.59 -3.11 8.11
CA LEU A 126 25.04 -3.24 8.21
C LEU A 126 25.73 -1.87 8.30
N GLN A 127 25.25 -0.87 7.56
CA GLN A 127 25.76 0.49 7.65
C GLN A 127 25.45 1.16 9.00
N LEU A 128 24.27 0.92 9.57
CA LEU A 128 23.91 1.39 10.91
C LEU A 128 24.82 0.77 11.97
N LEU A 129 25.05 -0.56 11.90
CA LEU A 129 26.00 -1.24 12.79
C LEU A 129 27.42 -0.68 12.68
N ALA A 130 27.90 -0.40 11.46
CA ALA A 130 29.21 0.21 11.23
C ALA A 130 29.32 1.63 11.81
N ARG A 131 28.18 2.33 11.98
CA ARG A 131 28.10 3.64 12.65
C ARG A 131 27.98 3.55 14.17
N GLY A 132 27.91 2.34 14.73
CA GLY A 132 27.74 2.11 16.16
C GLY A 132 26.28 2.12 16.63
N GLU A 133 25.31 2.13 15.71
CA GLU A 133 23.90 2.02 16.07
C GLU A 133 23.53 0.57 16.40
N ALA A 134 22.70 0.37 17.42
CA ALA A 134 22.26 -0.94 17.83
C ALA A 134 21.19 -1.48 16.86
N VAL A 135 21.51 -2.55 16.14
CA VAL A 135 20.58 -3.25 15.25
C VAL A 135 20.55 -4.73 15.61
N ALA A 136 19.36 -5.28 15.81
CA ALA A 136 19.14 -6.66 16.24
C ALA A 136 18.04 -7.34 15.40
N PRO A 137 17.92 -8.68 15.46
CA PRO A 137 16.73 -9.36 14.97
C PRO A 137 15.46 -8.74 15.56
N GLY A 138 14.45 -8.53 14.73
CA GLY A 138 13.21 -7.83 15.09
C GLY A 138 13.24 -6.32 14.84
N SER A 139 14.42 -5.70 14.72
CA SER A 139 14.53 -4.27 14.38
C SER A 139 13.86 -3.98 13.03
N VAL A 140 13.08 -2.89 12.98
CA VAL A 140 12.51 -2.35 11.74
C VAL A 140 13.55 -1.43 11.10
N ILE A 141 13.94 -1.74 9.87
CA ILE A 141 14.89 -0.94 9.12
C ILE A 141 14.15 -0.12 8.08
N GLU A 142 14.34 1.19 8.15
CA GLU A 142 13.78 2.14 7.20
C GLU A 142 14.85 2.56 6.21
N TYR A 143 14.48 2.61 4.93
CA TYR A 143 15.40 3.00 3.88
C TYR A 143 14.64 3.65 2.71
N VAL A 144 15.39 4.41 1.91
CA VAL A 144 14.96 4.93 0.61
C VAL A 144 15.93 4.44 -0.45
N VAL A 145 15.44 4.24 -1.67
CA VAL A 145 16.29 3.89 -2.81
C VAL A 145 16.69 5.19 -3.50
N CYS A 146 18.00 5.39 -3.64
CA CYS A 146 18.57 6.54 -4.32
C CYS A 146 19.30 6.09 -5.58
N GLU A 147 19.44 7.00 -6.55
CA GLU A 147 20.39 6.79 -7.64
C GLU A 147 21.82 6.70 -7.08
N SER A 148 22.61 5.76 -7.60
CA SER A 148 24.03 5.70 -7.24
C SER A 148 24.70 6.97 -7.72
N ARG A 149 25.51 7.61 -6.85
CA ARG A 149 26.42 8.65 -7.33
C ARG A 149 27.39 8.01 -8.32
N ALA A 150 27.40 8.53 -9.55
CA ALA A 150 28.45 8.27 -10.52
C ALA A 150 29.80 8.79 -9.99
#